data_AF-A0A350DHE4-F1
#
_entry.id   AF-A0A350DHE4-F1
#
_cell.length_a   1.000
_cell.length_b   1.000
_cell.length_c   1.000
_cell.angle_alpha   90.00
_cell.angle_beta   90.00
_cell.angle_gamma   90.00
#
_symmetry.space_group_name_H-M   'P 1'
#
loop_
_entity.id
_entity.type
_entity.pdbx_description
1 polymer ?
#
loop_
_entity_poly.entity_id
_entity_poly.type
_entity_poly.pdbx_seq_one_letter_code
_entity_poly.pdbx_strand_id
1 'polypeptide(L)'
;ESSLAEVPRTPTAISDLLAAYHQGESREFAIDPTQGSVLEALAQQPTLWERFQQGGYVGYVVVVLGGIGLLVALAQYIYLLTVSARVRRQRQNLDQPSKDNPLGRVLERFKEMDKHQTPEALEARLDEAVLAELPKIERGQPIVKLLAAIAPLLGLLGTVTGMIVTFQAITVFG
;
A
#
# COMPACT_ATOMS: atom_id res chain seq x y z
N GLU A 1 6.65 -53.50 -10.42
CA GLU A 1 5.90 -53.11 -9.20
C GLU A 1 5.67 -51.61 -9.30
N SER A 2 4.41 -51.17 -9.39
CA SER A 2 4.08 -49.74 -9.49
C SER A 2 4.22 -49.11 -8.10
N SER A 3 5.38 -48.53 -7.80
CA SER A 3 5.58 -47.79 -6.55
C SER A 3 4.66 -46.56 -6.57
N LEU A 4 3.62 -46.59 -5.76
CA LEU A 4 2.83 -45.39 -5.46
C LEU A 4 3.77 -44.43 -4.73
N ALA A 5 4.05 -43.28 -5.34
CA ALA A 5 4.81 -42.21 -4.71
C ALA A 5 3.82 -41.28 -3.99
N GLU A 6 4.00 -41.14 -2.68
CA GLU A 6 3.23 -40.19 -1.86
C GLU A 6 3.94 -38.84 -1.87
N VAL A 7 3.22 -37.77 -2.23
CA VAL A 7 3.74 -36.40 -2.26
C VAL A 7 3.33 -35.71 -0.95
N PRO A 8 4.21 -34.95 -0.28
CA PRO A 8 3.95 -34.40 1.05
C PRO A 8 2.76 -33.42 1.13
N ARG A 9 2.35 -32.83 0.00
CA ARG A 9 1.10 -32.08 -0.12
C ARG A 9 0.61 -32.07 -1.56
N THR A 10 -0.71 -32.01 -1.75
CA THR A 10 -1.31 -31.78 -3.06
C THR A 10 -1.05 -30.34 -3.51
N PRO A 11 -0.47 -30.11 -4.69
CA PRO A 11 -0.26 -28.75 -5.20
C PRO A 11 -1.57 -27.99 -5.38
N THR A 12 -1.59 -26.72 -4.96
CA THR A 12 -2.76 -25.83 -5.11
C THR A 12 -3.20 -25.66 -6.57
N ALA A 13 -2.27 -25.76 -7.52
CA ALA A 13 -2.59 -25.68 -8.95
C ALA A 13 -3.51 -26.81 -9.45
N ILE A 14 -3.60 -27.93 -8.73
CA ILE A 14 -4.33 -29.14 -9.15
C ILE A 14 -5.40 -29.53 -8.12
N SER A 15 -5.36 -28.97 -6.90
CA SER A 15 -6.34 -29.25 -5.85
C SER A 15 -7.77 -28.96 -6.28
N ASP A 16 -7.98 -27.83 -6.95
CA ASP A 16 -9.32 -27.37 -7.32
C ASP A 16 -9.88 -28.21 -8.48
N LEU A 17 -9.01 -28.58 -9.43
CA LEU A 17 -9.36 -29.45 -10.55
C LEU A 17 -9.69 -30.87 -10.09
N LEU A 18 -8.92 -31.42 -9.15
CA LEU A 18 -9.20 -32.73 -8.55
C LEU A 18 -10.48 -32.69 -7.71
N ALA A 19 -10.71 -31.64 -6.94
CA ALA A 19 -11.94 -31.47 -6.16
C ALA A 19 -13.18 -31.40 -7.07
N ALA A 20 -13.12 -30.64 -8.17
CA ALA A 20 -14.20 -30.53 -9.15
C ALA A 20 -14.44 -31.84 -9.90
N TYR A 21 -13.37 -32.58 -10.24
CA TYR A 21 -13.47 -33.90 -10.86
C TYR A 21 -14.13 -34.92 -9.92
N HIS A 22 -13.73 -34.93 -8.64
CA HIS A 22 -14.33 -35.80 -7.61
C HIS A 22 -15.81 -35.49 -7.36
N GLN A 23 -16.21 -34.22 -7.45
CA GLN A 23 -17.60 -33.78 -7.29
C GLN A 23 -18.44 -33.96 -8.56
N GLY A 24 -17.83 -34.36 -9.68
CA GLY A 24 -18.51 -34.52 -10.97
C GLY A 24 -18.82 -33.19 -11.69
N GLU A 25 -18.28 -32.07 -11.19
CA GLU A 25 -18.42 -30.74 -11.79
C GLU A 25 -17.47 -30.53 -12.97
N SER A 26 -16.38 -31.30 -13.04
CA SER A 26 -15.44 -31.30 -14.16
C SER A 26 -15.24 -32.70 -14.74
N ARG A 27 -14.92 -32.75 -16.04
CA ARG A 27 -14.42 -33.97 -16.73
C ARG A 27 -12.93 -33.89 -17.03
N GLU A 28 -12.27 -32.86 -16.50
CA GLU A 28 -10.87 -32.59 -16.73
C GLU A 28 -10.06 -33.30 -15.64
N PHE A 29 -9.03 -34.03 -16.06
CA PHE A 29 -8.16 -34.77 -15.16
C PHE A 29 -6.70 -34.45 -15.49
N ALA A 30 -5.95 -34.00 -14.48
CA ALA A 30 -4.54 -33.70 -14.64
C ALA A 30 -3.71 -34.99 -14.55
N ILE A 31 -2.92 -35.25 -15.60
CA ILE A 31 -2.00 -36.38 -15.66
C ILE A 31 -0.58 -35.81 -15.69
N ASP A 32 0.28 -36.29 -14.79
CA ASP A 32 1.71 -36.00 -14.82
C ASP A 32 2.46 -37.11 -15.61
N PRO A 33 2.86 -36.88 -16.87
CA PRO A 33 3.58 -37.86 -17.67
C PRO A 33 5.03 -38.06 -17.20
N THR A 34 5.53 -37.24 -16.27
CA THR A 34 6.91 -37.28 -15.76
C THR A 34 7.07 -38.18 -14.52
N GLN A 35 6.11 -39.06 -14.28
CA GLN A 35 6.13 -40.02 -13.16
C GLN A 35 6.26 -39.34 -11.79
N GLY A 36 5.67 -38.15 -11.61
CA GLY A 36 5.59 -37.47 -10.32
C GLY A 36 6.61 -36.35 -10.11
N SER A 37 7.59 -36.16 -10.99
CA SER A 37 8.60 -35.10 -10.81
C SER A 37 8.01 -33.69 -10.88
N VAL A 38 6.99 -33.47 -11.73
CA VAL A 38 6.30 -32.18 -11.82
C VAL A 38 5.44 -31.96 -10.58
N LEU A 39 4.72 -33.01 -10.14
CA LEU A 39 3.94 -32.97 -8.89
C LEU A 39 4.81 -32.68 -7.67
N GLU A 40 5.99 -33.29 -7.57
CA GLU A 40 6.94 -33.05 -6.50
C GLU A 40 7.50 -31.63 -6.54
N ALA A 41 7.89 -31.13 -7.71
CA ALA A 41 8.35 -29.75 -7.88
C ALA A 41 7.27 -28.73 -7.51
N LEU A 42 6.01 -28.97 -7.93
CA LEU A 42 4.87 -28.14 -7.56
C LEU A 42 4.56 -28.24 -6.06
N ALA A 43 4.71 -29.41 -5.45
CA ALA A 43 4.52 -29.60 -4.02
C ALA A 43 5.63 -28.93 -3.19
N GLN A 44 6.82 -28.69 -3.74
CA GLN A 44 7.87 -27.95 -3.05
C GLN A 44 7.71 -26.41 -3.17
N GLN A 45 6.80 -25.91 -3.99
CA GLN A 45 6.63 -24.46 -4.16
C GLN A 45 6.07 -23.79 -2.90
N PRO A 46 6.80 -22.85 -2.28
CA PRO A 46 6.35 -22.26 -1.02
C PRO A 46 5.08 -21.44 -1.22
N THR A 47 4.13 -21.60 -0.30
CA THR A 47 2.90 -20.79 -0.24
C THR A 47 3.22 -19.33 0.07
N LEU A 48 2.29 -18.40 -0.18
CA LEU A 48 2.49 -16.98 0.18
C LEU A 48 2.83 -16.79 1.66
N TRP A 49 2.22 -17.60 2.52
CA TRP A 49 2.49 -17.58 3.95
C TRP A 49 3.88 -18.13 4.30
N GLU A 50 4.27 -19.25 3.71
CA GLU A 50 5.63 -19.80 3.86
C GLU A 50 6.68 -18.81 3.35
N ARG A 51 6.43 -18.13 2.22
CA ARG A 51 7.31 -17.08 1.68
C ARG A 51 7.46 -15.91 2.65
N PHE A 52 6.37 -15.50 3.31
CA PHE A 52 6.43 -14.45 4.32
C PHE A 52 7.27 -14.89 5.53
N GLN A 53 7.09 -16.13 6.00
CA GLN A 53 7.89 -16.70 7.07
C GLN A 53 9.38 -16.80 6.71
N GLN A 54 9.69 -17.14 5.45
CA GLN A 54 11.06 -17.18 4.89
C GLN A 54 11.72 -15.80 4.83
N GLY A 55 10.94 -14.72 4.71
CA GLY A 55 11.44 -13.33 4.73
C GLY A 55 12.05 -12.89 6.06
N GLY A 56 11.87 -13.68 7.13
CA GLY A 56 12.48 -13.45 8.43
C GLY A 56 12.18 -12.08 9.02
N TYR A 57 13.10 -11.55 9.84
CA TYR A 57 12.93 -10.27 10.53
C TYR A 57 12.64 -9.10 9.58
N VAL A 58 13.30 -9.05 8.42
CA VAL A 58 13.11 -7.95 7.46
C VAL A 58 11.69 -7.98 6.87
N GLY A 59 11.15 -9.17 6.58
CA GLY A 59 9.77 -9.33 6.11
C GLY A 59 8.74 -8.78 7.09
N TYR A 60 8.89 -9.08 8.39
CA TYR A 60 8.02 -8.53 9.43
C TYR A 60 8.09 -7.01 9.53
N VAL A 61 9.30 -6.42 9.47
CA VAL A 61 9.47 -4.96 9.49
C VAL A 61 8.76 -4.31 8.31
N VAL A 62 8.88 -4.86 7.10
CA VAL A 62 8.22 -4.34 5.89
C VAL A 62 6.71 -4.38 6.04
N VAL A 63 6.14 -5.47 6.56
CA VAL A 63 4.67 -5.59 6.74
C VAL A 63 4.16 -4.62 7.81
N VAL A 64 4.85 -4.48 8.94
CA VAL A 64 4.46 -3.52 9.99
C VAL A 64 4.53 -2.09 9.47
N LEU A 65 5.64 -1.74 8.81
CA LEU A 65 5.84 -0.40 8.26
C LEU A 65 4.84 -0.09 7.14
N GLY A 66 4.56 -1.07 6.27
CA GLY A 66 3.54 -0.98 5.24
C GLY A 66 2.14 -0.79 5.83
N GLY A 67 1.79 -1.52 6.89
CA GLY A 67 0.52 -1.38 7.59
C GLY A 67 0.34 0.01 8.22
N ILE A 68 1.36 0.51 8.92
CA ILE A 68 1.36 1.86 9.50
C ILE A 68 1.26 2.90 8.38
N GLY A 69 2.02 2.75 7.30
CA GLY A 69 1.98 3.67 6.17
C GLY A 69 0.66 3.71 5.46
N LEU A 70 0.04 2.54 5.26
CA LEU A 70 -1.29 2.44 4.66
C LEU A 70 -2.34 3.13 5.55
N LEU A 71 -2.27 2.95 6.87
CA LEU A 71 -3.18 3.61 7.81
C LEU A 71 -3.05 5.13 7.74
N VAL A 72 -1.82 5.66 7.80
CA VAL A 72 -1.57 7.11 7.71
C VAL A 72 -2.01 7.66 6.34
N ALA A 73 -1.69 6.96 5.25
CA ALA A 73 -2.10 7.35 3.91
C ALA A 73 -3.62 7.38 3.75
N LEU A 74 -4.33 6.38 4.27
CA LEU A 74 -5.79 6.31 4.23
C LEU A 74 -6.41 7.44 5.05
N ALA A 75 -5.91 7.70 6.26
CA ALA A 75 -6.38 8.80 7.08
C ALA A 75 -6.19 10.16 6.38
N GLN A 76 -5.02 10.39 5.78
CA GLN A 76 -4.73 11.60 5.00
C GLN A 76 -5.64 11.71 3.76
N TYR A 77 -5.86 10.60 3.06
CA TYR A 77 -6.74 10.57 1.89
C TYR A 77 -8.18 10.96 2.24
N ILE A 78 -8.74 10.37 3.29
CA ILE A 78 -10.08 10.70 3.79
C ILE A 78 -10.15 12.16 4.21
N TYR A 79 -9.15 12.66 4.95
CA TYR A 79 -9.09 14.08 5.33
C TYR A 79 -9.11 15.01 4.11
N LEU A 80 -8.27 14.75 3.10
CA LEU A 80 -8.23 15.56 1.88
C LEU A 80 -9.53 15.51 1.08
N LEU A 81 -10.20 14.35 1.02
CA LEU A 81 -11.52 14.23 0.40
C LEU A 81 -12.56 15.09 1.12
N THR A 82 -12.57 15.07 2.47
CA THR A 82 -13.50 15.88 3.26
C THR A 82 -13.26 17.38 3.07
N VAL A 83 -12.00 17.81 3.07
CA VAL A 83 -11.61 19.21 2.84
C VAL A 83 -12.00 19.63 1.41
N SER A 84 -11.69 18.82 0.41
CA SER A 84 -12.04 19.08 -1.00
C SER A 84 -13.55 19.24 -1.18
N ALA A 85 -14.35 18.37 -0.54
CA ALA A 85 -15.80 18.45 -0.58
C ALA A 85 -16.31 19.74 0.08
N ARG A 86 -15.77 20.12 1.24
CA ARG A 86 -16.17 21.37 1.93
C ARG A 86 -15.78 22.62 1.14
N VAL A 87 -14.59 22.66 0.56
CA VAL A 87 -14.15 23.76 -0.32
C VAL A 87 -15.06 23.86 -1.55
N ARG A 88 -15.42 22.73 -2.17
CA ARG A 88 -16.34 22.72 -3.32
C ARG A 88 -17.72 23.26 -2.96
N ARG A 89 -18.25 22.92 -1.77
CA ARG A 89 -19.50 23.50 -1.25
C ARG A 89 -19.36 25.01 -1.00
N GLN A 90 -18.28 25.46 -0.39
CA GLN A 90 -18.04 26.89 -0.13
C GLN A 90 -17.96 27.72 -1.42
N ARG A 91 -17.36 27.17 -2.49
CA ARG A 91 -17.30 27.84 -3.81
C ARG A 91 -18.68 28.15 -4.41
N GLN A 92 -19.73 27.42 -4.01
CA GLN A 92 -21.09 27.68 -4.48
C GLN A 92 -21.75 28.86 -3.74
N ASN A 93 -21.29 29.16 -2.52
CA ASN A 93 -21.84 30.22 -1.66
C ASN A 93 -20.69 31.10 -1.12
N LEU A 94 -20.17 32.00 -1.96
CA LEU A 94 -19.07 32.90 -1.57
C LEU A 94 -19.49 33.96 -0.54
N ASP A 95 -20.79 34.29 -0.49
CA ASP A 95 -21.30 35.37 0.34
C ASP A 95 -21.38 35.03 1.83
N GLN A 96 -21.32 33.74 2.20
CA GLN A 96 -21.36 33.27 3.59
C GLN A 96 -20.15 32.36 3.88
N PRO A 97 -18.98 32.95 4.25
CA PRO A 97 -17.79 32.17 4.57
C PRO A 97 -17.99 31.34 5.84
N SER A 98 -17.60 30.06 5.78
CA SER A 98 -17.54 29.15 6.94
C SER A 98 -16.11 28.86 7.38
N LYS A 99 -15.86 28.85 8.71
CA LYS A 99 -14.56 28.53 9.32
C LYS A 99 -14.14 27.05 9.18
N ASP A 100 -15.05 26.20 8.73
CA ASP A 100 -14.87 24.73 8.69
C ASP A 100 -14.02 24.25 7.51
N ASN A 101 -13.65 25.16 6.62
CA ASN A 101 -12.85 24.87 5.44
C ASN A 101 -11.80 25.95 5.18
N PRO A 102 -10.65 25.59 4.56
CA PRO A 102 -9.57 26.54 4.29
C PRO A 102 -10.03 27.76 3.47
N LEU A 103 -10.85 27.54 2.43
CA LEU A 103 -11.34 28.61 1.57
C LEU A 103 -12.20 29.62 2.35
N GLY A 104 -13.12 29.15 3.21
CA GLY A 104 -13.95 30.03 4.00
C GLY A 104 -13.15 30.84 5.03
N ARG A 105 -12.10 30.27 5.63
CA ARG A 105 -11.16 31.02 6.50
C ARG A 105 -10.42 32.13 5.75
N VAL A 106 -10.01 31.87 4.50
CA VAL A 106 -9.37 32.88 3.64
C VAL A 106 -10.38 33.97 3.25
N LEU A 107 -11.60 33.60 2.87
CA LEU A 107 -12.67 34.55 2.52
C LEU A 107 -13.10 35.43 3.70
N GLU A 108 -13.10 34.90 4.92
CA GLU A 108 -13.40 35.68 6.12
C GLU A 108 -12.31 36.70 6.42
N ARG A 109 -11.02 36.29 6.37
CA ARG A 109 -9.88 37.21 6.45
C ARG A 109 -9.98 38.32 5.41
N PHE A 110 -10.38 37.98 4.18
CA PHE A 110 -10.60 38.96 3.11
C PHE A 110 -11.73 39.95 3.43
N LYS A 111 -12.84 39.50 4.02
CA LYS A 111 -13.94 40.40 4.42
C LYS A 111 -13.57 41.36 5.55
N GLU A 112 -12.64 40.96 6.41
CA GLU A 112 -12.11 41.78 7.51
C GLU A 112 -11.09 42.82 7.02
N MET A 113 -10.59 42.71 5.78
CA MET A 113 -9.61 43.64 5.23
C MET A 113 -10.24 44.95 4.78
N ASP A 114 -9.52 46.04 5.05
CA ASP A 114 -9.94 47.40 4.69
C ASP A 114 -9.97 47.57 3.16
N LYS A 115 -11.11 47.99 2.61
CA LYS A 115 -11.37 48.09 1.16
C LYS A 115 -10.63 49.26 0.49
N HIS A 116 -9.95 50.09 1.27
CA HIS A 116 -9.19 51.25 0.79
C HIS A 116 -7.74 50.90 0.39
N GLN A 117 -7.32 49.64 0.51
CA GLN A 117 -5.99 49.20 0.09
C GLN A 117 -5.86 49.12 -1.43
N THR A 118 -4.65 49.30 -1.94
CA THR A 118 -4.37 49.10 -3.36
C THR A 118 -4.57 47.63 -3.73
N PRO A 119 -4.94 47.32 -4.99
CA PRO A 119 -5.14 45.95 -5.44
C PRO A 119 -3.93 45.03 -5.15
N GLU A 120 -2.71 45.56 -5.28
CA GLU A 120 -1.47 44.81 -5.06
C GLU A 120 -1.29 44.45 -3.58
N ALA A 121 -1.66 45.35 -2.66
CA ALA A 121 -1.60 45.07 -1.22
C ALA A 121 -2.66 44.03 -0.81
N LEU A 122 -3.84 44.08 -1.44
CA LEU A 122 -4.91 43.12 -1.22
C LEU A 122 -4.52 41.71 -1.71
N GLU A 123 -3.89 41.61 -2.89
CA GLU A 123 -3.37 40.37 -3.45
C GLU A 123 -2.30 39.74 -2.55
N ALA A 124 -1.28 40.53 -2.16
CA ALA A 124 -0.19 40.04 -1.30
C ALA A 124 -0.70 39.47 0.04
N ARG A 125 -1.71 40.12 0.63
CA ARG A 125 -2.35 39.67 1.88
C ARG A 125 -3.22 38.43 1.69
N LEU A 126 -3.87 38.30 0.54
CA LEU A 126 -4.63 37.10 0.19
C LEU A 126 -3.69 35.90 0.04
N ASP A 127 -2.57 36.08 -0.64
CA ASP A 127 -1.52 35.07 -0.77
C ASP A 127 -0.97 34.65 0.60
N GLU A 128 -0.70 35.61 1.49
CA GLU A 128 -0.29 35.35 2.88
C GLU A 128 -1.33 34.47 3.61
N ALA A 129 -2.62 34.78 3.46
CA ALA A 129 -3.70 34.01 4.06
C ALA A 129 -3.80 32.58 3.48
N VAL A 130 -3.59 32.41 2.17
CA VAL A 130 -3.55 31.09 1.51
C VAL A 130 -2.35 30.28 2.01
N LEU A 131 -1.16 30.88 2.03
CA LEU A 131 0.07 30.25 2.50
C LEU A 131 -0.05 29.81 3.97
N ALA A 132 -0.73 30.57 4.81
CA ALA A 132 -0.99 30.21 6.21
C ALA A 132 -1.88 28.96 6.37
N GLU A 133 -2.67 28.59 5.35
CA GLU A 133 -3.57 27.44 5.39
C GLU A 133 -2.95 26.16 4.79
N LEU A 134 -1.93 26.27 3.94
CA LEU A 134 -1.23 25.12 3.33
C LEU A 134 -0.70 24.11 4.35
N PRO A 135 -0.02 24.50 5.45
CA PRO A 135 0.55 23.53 6.41
C PRO A 135 -0.50 22.59 7.03
N LYS A 136 -1.75 23.08 7.21
CA LYS A 136 -2.85 22.29 7.76
C LYS A 136 -3.36 21.24 6.77
N ILE A 137 -3.26 21.50 5.47
CA ILE A 137 -3.64 20.57 4.41
C ILE A 137 -2.54 19.51 4.23
N GLU A 138 -1.28 19.92 4.38
CA GLU A 138 -0.11 19.09 4.11
C GLU A 138 0.39 18.25 5.29
N ARG A 139 -0.18 18.40 6.51
CA ARG A 139 0.35 17.80 7.75
C ARG A 139 0.71 16.31 7.68
N GLY A 140 -0.04 15.49 6.95
CA GLY A 140 0.23 14.05 6.79
C GLY A 140 1.15 13.68 5.62
N GLN A 141 1.40 14.60 4.68
CA GLN A 141 2.22 14.29 3.49
C GLN A 141 3.69 13.98 3.81
N PRO A 142 4.38 14.69 4.74
CA PRO A 142 5.78 14.38 5.06
C PRO A 142 5.98 12.94 5.53
N ILE A 143 5.06 12.41 6.33
CA ILE A 143 5.13 11.02 6.82
C ILE A 143 4.96 10.04 5.66
N VAL A 144 3.96 10.26 4.80
CA VAL A 144 3.74 9.40 3.63
C VAL A 144 4.95 9.43 2.68
N LYS A 145 5.53 10.62 2.45
CA LYS A 145 6.76 10.79 1.63
C LYS A 145 7.95 10.06 2.23
N LEU A 146 8.14 10.16 3.55
CA LEU A 146 9.21 9.44 4.25
C LEU A 146 9.05 7.93 4.10
N LEU A 147 7.85 7.40 4.34
CA LEU A 147 7.56 5.98 4.21
C LEU A 147 7.77 5.48 2.77
N ALA A 148 7.35 6.26 1.78
CA ALA A 148 7.59 5.97 0.37
C ALA A 148 9.09 5.97 0.01
N ALA A 149 9.89 6.83 0.63
CA ALA A 149 11.33 6.90 0.39
C ALA A 149 12.12 5.76 1.03
N ILE A 150 11.73 5.31 2.23
CA ILE A 150 12.45 4.23 2.95
C ILE A 150 12.02 2.83 2.51
N ALA A 151 10.81 2.66 1.96
CA ALA A 151 10.30 1.35 1.56
C ALA A 151 11.22 0.62 0.54
N PRO A 152 11.72 1.27 -0.52
CA PRO A 152 12.67 0.63 -1.45
C PRO A 152 13.98 0.20 -0.77
N LEU A 153 14.47 0.99 0.19
CA LEU A 153 15.72 0.69 0.91
C LEU A 153 15.57 -0.57 1.77
N LEU A 154 14.42 -0.73 2.44
CA LEU A 154 14.11 -1.94 3.20
C LEU A 154 13.96 -3.17 2.29
N GLY A 155 13.37 -2.99 1.10
CA GLY A 155 13.28 -4.05 0.10
C GLY A 155 14.67 -4.52 -0.36
N LEU A 156 15.57 -3.58 -0.65
CA LEU A 156 16.94 -3.88 -1.03
C LEU A 156 17.72 -4.57 0.11
N LEU A 157 17.54 -4.13 1.36
CA LEU A 157 18.12 -4.82 2.51
C LEU A 157 17.65 -6.28 2.61
N GLY A 158 16.36 -6.53 2.33
CA GLY A 158 15.78 -7.87 2.33
C GLY A 158 16.40 -8.77 1.27
N THR A 159 16.60 -8.28 0.05
CA THR A 159 17.22 -9.07 -1.03
C THR A 159 18.68 -9.39 -0.71
N VAL A 160 19.46 -8.42 -0.20
CA VAL A 160 20.85 -8.65 0.21
C VAL A 160 20.92 -9.67 1.35
N THR A 161 20.06 -9.55 2.36
CA THR A 161 20.00 -10.51 3.48
C THR A 161 19.65 -11.90 2.99
N GLY A 162 18.68 -12.02 2.08
CA GLY A 162 18.30 -13.30 1.46
C GLY A 162 19.46 -13.95 0.71
N MET A 163 20.21 -13.16 -0.07
CA MET A 163 21.41 -13.69 -0.75
C MET A 163 22.48 -14.17 0.23
N ILE A 164 22.72 -13.45 1.33
CA ILE A 164 23.68 -13.87 2.37
C ILE A 164 23.29 -15.23 2.96
N VAL A 165 22.02 -15.41 3.33
CA VAL A 165 21.53 -16.68 3.89
C VAL A 165 21.67 -17.82 2.88
N THR A 166 21.34 -17.59 1.61
CA THR A 166 21.51 -18.59 0.55
C THR A 166 22.98 -18.99 0.37
N PHE A 167 23.92 -18.03 0.34
CA PHE A 167 25.35 -18.35 0.24
C PHE A 167 25.89 -19.11 1.45
N GLN A 168 25.41 -18.78 2.65
CA GLN A 168 25.75 -19.52 3.86
C GLN A 168 25.22 -20.97 3.80
N ALA A 169 23.98 -21.17 3.35
CA ALA A 169 23.41 -22.50 3.18
C ALA A 169 24.19 -23.34 2.17
N ILE A 170 24.60 -22.76 1.03
CA ILE A 170 25.46 -23.44 0.05
C ILE A 170 26.81 -23.81 0.67
N THR A 171 27.38 -22.97 1.53
CA THR A 171 28.67 -23.28 2.18
C THR A 171 28.57 -24.41 3.21
N VAL A 172 27.42 -24.53 3.88
CA VAL A 172 27.18 -25.55 4.92
C VAL A 172 26.76 -26.90 4.33
N PHE A 173 25.98 -26.89 3.24
CA PHE A 173 25.37 -28.09 2.65
C PHE A 173 25.90 -28.47 1.27
N GLY A 174 26.73 -27.63 0.65
CA GLY A 174 27.30 -27.81 -0.69
C GLY A 174 28.73 -28.31 -0.69
#